data_AF-A0A2V7XA90-F1
#
_entry.id   AF-A0A2V7XA90-F1
#
_cell.length_a   1.000
_cell.length_b   1.000
_cell.length_c   1.000
_cell.angle_alpha   90.00
_cell.angle_beta   90.00
_cell.angle_gamma   90.00
#
_symmetry.space_group_name_H-M   'P 1'
#
loop_
_entity.id
_entity.type
_entity.pdbx_description
1 polymer ?
#
loop_
_entity_poly.entity_id
_entity_poly.type
_entity_poly.pdbx_seq_one_letter_code
_entity_poly.pdbx_strand_id
1 'polypeptide(L)'
;MSLLVATSVGGCYHKSQSTTGPDTPPAAVNGSPVASPTPIPTPAAIGCGLPPGGGSGAGCPYQVGVFTEDVNRAIAEAQNEHPELFDFNDGYGQLSWRVLNRKKYYDVVKYNLERMGYCAAHDEEEIGVKNDNRFNEQFQIMSSFGYSRWGAGSYRATCWPPWF
;
A
#
# COMPACT_ATOMS: atom_id res chain seq x y z
N MET A 1 44.25 -44.06 -5.94
CA MET A 1 44.72 -42.98 -6.84
C MET A 1 44.24 -41.66 -6.28
N SER A 2 45.15 -40.94 -5.63
CA SER A 2 44.99 -39.55 -5.24
C SER A 2 45.09 -38.65 -6.48
N LEU A 3 44.38 -37.51 -6.48
CA LEU A 3 45.03 -36.20 -6.47
C LEU A 3 44.02 -35.12 -6.05
N LEU A 4 44.26 -34.54 -4.87
CA LEU A 4 43.79 -33.21 -4.49
C LEU A 4 44.63 -32.18 -5.26
N VAL A 5 44.00 -31.10 -5.73
CA VAL A 5 44.71 -29.89 -6.14
C VAL A 5 44.35 -28.79 -5.16
N ALA A 6 45.32 -28.47 -4.31
CA ALA A 6 45.35 -27.28 -3.49
C ALA A 6 46.14 -26.20 -4.25
N THR A 7 45.61 -24.98 -4.29
CA THR A 7 46.36 -23.79 -4.71
C THR A 7 46.28 -22.75 -3.61
N SER A 8 47.42 -22.52 -2.95
CA SER A 8 47.65 -21.46 -1.98
C SER A 8 48.74 -20.53 -2.50
N VAL A 9 48.41 -19.24 -2.67
CA VAL A 9 49.35 -18.09 -2.72
C VAL A 9 48.47 -16.85 -2.50
N GLY A 10 48.77 -15.83 -1.71
CA GLY A 10 49.84 -15.49 -0.79
C GLY A 10 49.37 -14.24 -0.03
N GLY A 11 49.80 -14.08 1.22
CA GLY A 11 49.43 -12.93 2.04
C GLY A 11 50.17 -11.66 1.66
N CYS A 12 49.54 -10.52 1.90
CA CYS A 12 50.20 -9.27 2.26
C CYS A 12 49.46 -8.67 3.46
N TYR A 13 49.97 -8.98 4.65
CA TYR A 13 49.62 -8.37 5.92
C TYR A 13 50.34 -7.00 5.96
N HIS A 14 49.66 -5.92 5.60
CA HIS A 14 50.22 -4.57 5.79
C HIS A 14 49.71 -3.97 7.11
N LYS A 15 50.56 -4.10 8.12
CA LYS A 15 50.53 -3.33 9.36
C LYS A 15 51.14 -1.96 9.06
N SER A 16 50.32 -0.95 8.79
CA SER A 16 50.80 0.44 8.68
C SER A 16 50.76 1.10 10.04
N GLN A 17 51.94 1.37 10.58
CA GLN A 17 52.17 2.19 11.77
C GLN A 17 51.83 3.65 11.48
N SER A 18 51.33 4.31 12.53
CA SER A 18 51.04 5.73 12.64
C SER A 18 52.11 6.64 12.06
N THR A 19 51.68 7.59 11.23
CA THR A 19 52.37 8.86 11.01
C THR A 19 51.51 9.96 11.62
N THR A 20 52.02 10.58 12.69
CA THR A 20 51.51 11.80 13.30
C THR A 20 51.62 12.96 12.32
N GLY A 21 50.50 13.31 11.68
CA GLY A 21 50.29 14.62 11.06
C GLY A 21 49.67 15.59 12.07
N PRO A 22 49.83 16.92 11.90
CA PRO A 22 49.29 17.90 12.83
C PRO A 22 47.75 17.86 12.84
N ASP A 23 47.18 17.77 14.05
CA ASP A 23 45.75 17.78 14.33
C ASP A 23 45.11 19.06 13.77
N THR A 24 44.42 18.93 12.63
CA THR A 24 43.46 19.95 12.19
C THR A 24 42.08 19.50 12.69
N PRO A 25 41.39 20.30 13.52
CA PRO A 25 40.05 19.94 13.99
C PRO A 25 39.11 19.69 12.80
N PRO A 26 38.30 18.62 12.80
CA PRO A 26 37.24 18.47 11.80
C PRO A 26 36.31 19.68 11.91
N ALA A 27 36.06 20.34 10.78
CA ALA A 27 35.03 21.36 10.70
C ALA A 27 33.70 20.74 11.16
N ALA A 28 33.05 21.37 12.14
CA ALA A 28 31.72 20.96 12.59
C ALA A 28 30.74 21.10 11.42
N VAL A 29 30.27 19.97 10.90
CA VAL A 29 29.11 19.93 10.00
C VAL A 29 27.89 20.28 10.83
N ASN A 30 27.46 21.54 10.76
CA ASN A 30 26.15 21.96 11.24
C ASN A 30 25.10 21.17 10.44
N GLY A 31 24.58 20.10 11.05
CA GLY A 31 23.43 19.38 10.53
C GLY A 31 22.23 20.30 10.56
N SER A 32 21.84 20.84 9.40
CA SER A 32 20.53 21.48 9.25
C SER A 32 19.43 20.49 9.67
N PRO A 33 18.39 20.94 10.40
CA PRO A 33 17.25 20.08 10.70
C PRO A 33 16.63 19.58 9.40
N VAL A 34 16.51 18.25 9.25
CA VAL A 34 15.70 17.65 8.18
C VAL A 34 14.27 18.15 8.39
N ALA A 35 13.74 18.88 7.41
CA ALA A 35 12.37 19.36 7.48
C ALA A 35 11.43 18.17 7.65
N SER A 36 10.58 18.21 8.67
CA SER A 36 9.51 17.23 8.83
C SER A 36 8.63 17.28 7.58
N PRO A 37 8.28 16.14 6.97
CA PRO A 37 7.37 16.14 5.83
C PRO A 37 6.04 16.78 6.26
N THR A 38 5.52 17.67 5.41
CA THR A 38 4.20 18.26 5.62
C THR A 38 3.16 17.15 5.40
N PRO A 39 2.20 16.94 6.32
CA PRO A 39 1.18 15.92 6.13
C PRO A 39 0.38 16.23 4.86
N ILE A 40 0.32 15.26 3.94
CA ILE A 40 -0.51 15.38 2.73
C ILE A 40 -1.97 15.33 3.20
N PRO A 41 -2.78 16.36 2.88
CA PRO A 41 -4.19 16.38 3.26
C PRO A 41 -4.90 15.18 2.64
N THR A 42 -5.79 14.55 3.42
CA THR A 42 -6.67 13.51 2.86
C THR A 42 -7.53 14.16 1.78
N PRO A 43 -7.56 13.61 0.56
CA PRO A 43 -8.43 14.15 -0.47
C PRO A 43 -9.90 14.08 -0.06
N ALA A 44 -10.68 15.10 -0.41
CA ALA A 44 -12.12 15.05 -0.27
C ALA A 44 -12.72 14.16 -1.36
N ALA A 45 -13.77 13.42 -1.01
CA ALA A 45 -14.52 12.62 -1.98
C ALA A 45 -15.02 13.48 -3.15
N ILE A 46 -14.82 13.01 -4.38
CA ILE A 46 -15.33 13.66 -5.60
C ILE A 46 -16.83 13.37 -5.74
N GLY A 47 -17.30 12.28 -5.14
CA GLY A 47 -18.70 11.87 -5.09
C GLY A 47 -19.08 10.91 -6.22
N CYS A 48 -20.25 10.30 -6.07
CA CYS A 48 -20.82 9.33 -6.99
C CYS A 48 -21.87 10.03 -7.88
N GLY A 49 -21.58 10.22 -9.17
CA GLY A 49 -22.52 10.82 -10.13
C GLY A 49 -23.71 9.92 -10.51
N LEU A 50 -23.88 8.78 -9.83
CA LEU A 50 -24.97 7.82 -10.04
C LEU A 50 -26.01 7.97 -8.91
N PRO A 51 -27.28 7.61 -9.16
CA PRO A 51 -28.27 7.54 -8.09
C PRO A 51 -27.85 6.52 -7.01
N PRO A 52 -28.39 6.64 -5.78
CA PRO A 52 -28.24 5.62 -4.78
C PRO A 52 -28.73 4.25 -5.25
N GLY A 53 -28.12 3.21 -4.73
CA GLY A 53 -28.58 1.84 -4.81
C GLY A 53 -29.84 1.60 -3.98
N GLY A 54 -30.53 0.49 -4.25
CA GLY A 54 -31.74 0.07 -3.53
C GLY A 54 -31.62 -1.30 -2.86
N GLY A 55 -30.44 -1.92 -2.89
CA GLY A 55 -30.19 -3.23 -2.32
C GLY A 55 -29.99 -3.18 -0.81
N SER A 56 -30.24 -4.30 -0.14
CA SER A 56 -30.04 -4.40 1.32
C SER A 56 -28.56 -4.56 1.73
N GLY A 57 -27.69 -4.92 0.77
CA GLY A 57 -26.30 -5.32 1.05
C GLY A 57 -26.16 -6.70 1.70
N ALA A 58 -27.27 -7.39 2.00
CA ALA A 58 -27.27 -8.70 2.64
C ALA A 58 -27.44 -9.84 1.63
N GLY A 59 -26.79 -10.98 1.88
CA GLY A 59 -26.96 -12.20 1.07
C GLY A 59 -26.40 -12.10 -0.35
N CYS A 60 -25.47 -11.16 -0.59
CA CYS A 60 -24.84 -11.00 -1.90
C CYS A 60 -23.97 -12.23 -2.23
N PRO A 61 -24.11 -12.84 -3.43
CA PRO A 61 -23.35 -14.02 -3.81
C PRO A 61 -21.85 -13.72 -4.03
N TYR A 62 -21.01 -14.71 -3.72
CA TYR A 62 -19.63 -14.74 -4.17
C TYR A 62 -19.58 -15.14 -5.66
N GLN A 63 -19.07 -14.26 -6.52
CA GLN A 63 -18.94 -14.44 -7.96
C GLN A 63 -17.50 -14.16 -8.41
N VAL A 64 -17.33 -13.68 -9.64
CA VAL A 64 -16.04 -13.20 -10.16
C VAL A 64 -16.10 -11.67 -10.20
N GLY A 65 -15.15 -11.02 -9.52
CA GLY A 65 -15.07 -9.57 -9.42
C GLY A 65 -14.56 -8.91 -10.70
N VAL A 66 -15.37 -8.07 -11.35
CA VAL A 66 -14.99 -7.32 -12.55
C VAL A 66 -14.19 -6.05 -12.25
N PHE A 67 -14.27 -5.52 -11.03
CA PHE A 67 -13.52 -4.32 -10.60
C PHE A 67 -12.22 -4.65 -9.86
N THR A 68 -11.82 -5.92 -9.79
CA THR A 68 -10.65 -6.36 -9.01
C THR A 68 -9.37 -5.60 -9.39
N GLU A 69 -9.12 -5.43 -10.69
CA GLU A 69 -7.90 -4.75 -11.15
C GLU A 69 -7.95 -3.23 -10.93
N ASP A 70 -9.12 -2.61 -11.01
CA ASP A 70 -9.29 -1.20 -10.68
C ASP A 70 -9.08 -0.94 -9.18
N VAL A 71 -9.58 -1.85 -8.33
CA VAL A 71 -9.32 -1.81 -6.88
C VAL A 71 -7.82 -2.00 -6.60
N ASN A 72 -7.16 -2.95 -7.26
CA ASN A 72 -5.70 -3.11 -7.15
C ASN A 72 -4.98 -1.81 -7.53
N ARG A 73 -5.36 -1.18 -8.65
CA ARG A 73 -4.77 0.10 -9.08
C ARG A 73 -5.00 1.20 -8.04
N ALA A 74 -6.19 1.30 -7.46
CA ALA A 74 -6.50 2.30 -6.44
C ALA A 74 -5.67 2.11 -5.16
N ILE A 75 -5.38 0.86 -4.77
CA ILE A 75 -4.48 0.54 -3.64
C ILE A 75 -3.03 0.89 -4.01
N ALA A 76 -2.59 0.59 -5.23
CA ALA A 76 -1.25 0.94 -5.70
C ALA A 76 -1.04 2.46 -5.66
N GLU A 77 -2.01 3.23 -6.13
CA GLU A 77 -1.99 4.69 -6.05
C GLU A 77 -1.95 5.16 -4.59
N ALA A 78 -2.70 4.53 -3.67
CA ALA A 78 -2.64 4.88 -2.25
C ALA A 78 -1.23 4.65 -1.67
N GLN A 79 -0.57 3.54 -1.99
CA GLN A 79 0.79 3.26 -1.52
C GLN A 79 1.82 4.24 -2.10
N ASN A 80 1.64 4.65 -3.35
CA ASN A 80 2.55 5.57 -4.04
C ASN A 80 2.37 7.02 -3.60
N GLU A 81 1.13 7.49 -3.51
CA GLU A 81 0.79 8.90 -3.22
C GLU A 81 0.78 9.18 -1.71
N HIS A 82 0.51 8.17 -0.88
CA HIS A 82 0.40 8.28 0.57
C HIS A 82 1.24 7.23 1.32
N PRO A 83 2.57 7.23 1.15
CA PRO A 83 3.44 6.26 1.80
C PRO A 83 3.38 6.36 3.33
N GLU A 84 2.94 7.50 3.90
CA GLU A 84 2.76 7.65 5.34
C GLU A 84 1.66 6.77 5.95
N LEU A 85 0.80 6.17 5.11
CA LEU A 85 -0.25 5.25 5.54
C LEU A 85 0.23 3.81 5.71
N PHE A 86 1.47 3.50 5.31
CA PHE A 86 1.99 2.14 5.25
C PHE A 86 3.32 2.03 5.98
N ASP A 87 3.51 0.93 6.71
CA ASP A 87 4.83 0.52 7.15
C ASP A 87 5.40 -0.48 6.15
N PHE A 88 6.31 0.01 5.30
CA PHE A 88 6.99 -0.79 4.28
C PHE A 88 8.08 -1.72 4.86
N ASN A 89 8.30 -1.71 6.18
CA ASN A 89 9.17 -2.68 6.86
C ASN A 89 8.37 -3.85 7.46
N ASP A 90 7.03 -3.77 7.49
CA ASP A 90 6.12 -4.81 7.98
C ASP A 90 5.21 -5.26 6.83
N GLY A 91 5.69 -6.25 6.08
CA GLY A 91 5.02 -6.79 4.90
C GLY A 91 4.49 -8.21 5.11
N TYR A 92 3.32 -8.50 4.54
CA TYR A 92 2.70 -9.83 4.50
C TYR A 92 2.64 -10.36 3.06
N GLY A 93 3.81 -10.59 2.46
CA GLY A 93 3.96 -10.89 1.03
C GLY A 93 4.35 -9.64 0.22
N GLN A 94 4.32 -9.74 -1.12
CA GLN A 94 5.01 -8.76 -1.98
C GLN A 94 4.47 -7.32 -1.90
N LEU A 95 3.15 -7.12 -2.03
CA LEU A 95 2.53 -5.78 -2.10
C LEU A 95 1.66 -5.46 -0.86
N SER A 96 1.65 -6.36 0.12
CA SER A 96 0.78 -6.28 1.29
C SER A 96 1.57 -5.66 2.44
N TRP A 97 1.26 -4.42 2.76
CA TRP A 97 1.97 -3.64 3.78
C TRP A 97 1.04 -3.32 4.94
N ARG A 98 1.60 -3.24 6.14
CA ARG A 98 0.87 -2.85 7.35
C ARG A 98 0.28 -1.45 7.18
N VAL A 99 -1.03 -1.33 7.30
CA VAL A 99 -1.74 -0.07 7.23
C VAL A 99 -1.71 0.58 8.62
N LEU A 100 -1.19 1.80 8.69
CA LEU A 100 -1.00 2.56 9.92
C LEU A 100 -2.25 3.35 10.34
N ASN A 101 -3.09 3.70 9.38
CA ASN A 101 -4.34 4.39 9.62
C ASN A 101 -5.45 3.82 8.73
N ARG A 102 -6.29 2.94 9.33
CA ARG A 102 -7.40 2.26 8.65
C ARG A 102 -8.32 3.26 7.95
N LYS A 103 -8.89 4.21 8.68
CA LYS A 103 -9.86 5.15 8.13
C LYS A 103 -9.29 5.93 6.94
N LYS A 104 -8.11 6.53 7.11
CA LYS A 104 -7.47 7.33 6.05
C LYS A 104 -7.11 6.47 4.83
N TYR A 105 -6.72 5.22 5.03
CA TYR A 105 -6.50 4.27 3.93
C TYR A 105 -7.78 4.01 3.13
N TYR A 106 -8.91 3.73 3.77
CA TYR A 106 -10.19 3.54 3.08
C TYR A 106 -10.66 4.83 2.37
N ASP A 107 -10.54 5.99 3.02
CA ASP A 107 -10.88 7.29 2.41
C ASP A 107 -10.06 7.54 1.12
N VAL A 108 -8.75 7.25 1.15
CA VAL A 108 -7.84 7.43 0.00
C VAL A 108 -8.14 6.44 -1.12
N VAL A 109 -8.36 5.15 -0.82
CA VAL A 109 -8.69 4.17 -1.87
C VAL A 109 -10.04 4.49 -2.52
N LYS A 110 -11.03 4.92 -1.73
CA LYS A 110 -12.31 5.44 -2.23
C LYS A 110 -12.09 6.64 -3.16
N TYR A 111 -11.27 7.61 -2.75
CA TYR A 111 -10.95 8.77 -3.57
C TYR A 111 -10.28 8.40 -4.90
N ASN A 112 -9.34 7.45 -4.90
CA ASN A 112 -8.68 6.99 -6.11
C ASN A 112 -9.66 6.29 -7.06
N LEU A 113 -10.59 5.47 -6.54
CA LEU A 113 -11.66 4.89 -7.35
C LEU A 113 -12.58 5.96 -7.96
N GLU A 114 -12.93 6.98 -7.19
CA GLU A 114 -13.72 8.11 -7.69
C GLU A 114 -13.00 8.91 -8.78
N ARG A 115 -11.68 9.11 -8.65
CA ARG A 115 -10.84 9.69 -9.72
C ARG A 115 -10.83 8.87 -11.00
N MET A 116 -10.98 7.56 -10.89
CA MET A 116 -11.09 6.64 -12.03
C MET A 116 -12.50 6.61 -12.65
N GLY A 117 -13.47 7.35 -12.09
CA GLY A 117 -14.84 7.41 -12.57
C GLY A 117 -15.79 6.39 -11.96
N TYR A 118 -15.36 5.69 -10.90
CA TYR A 118 -16.22 4.76 -10.16
C TYR A 118 -16.97 5.46 -9.04
N CYS A 119 -18.11 4.89 -8.67
CA CYS A 119 -18.73 5.16 -7.39
C CYS A 119 -18.17 4.17 -6.36
N ALA A 120 -17.71 4.69 -5.23
CA ALA A 120 -17.23 3.87 -4.13
C ALA A 120 -17.80 4.31 -2.77
N ALA A 121 -18.03 3.35 -1.89
CA ALA A 121 -18.48 3.56 -0.51
C ALA A 121 -17.79 2.55 0.41
N HIS A 122 -17.54 2.89 1.67
CA HIS A 122 -16.95 1.96 2.63
C HIS A 122 -17.49 2.18 4.04
N ASP A 123 -17.37 1.13 4.86
CA ASP A 123 -17.65 1.13 6.30
C ASP A 123 -16.37 0.89 7.14
N GLU A 124 -15.20 1.03 6.52
CA GLU A 124 -13.87 0.74 7.09
C GLU A 124 -13.54 -0.75 7.26
N GLU A 125 -14.41 -1.65 6.80
CA GLU A 125 -14.17 -3.09 6.74
C GLU A 125 -14.25 -3.62 5.31
N GLU A 126 -15.18 -3.10 4.51
CA GLU A 126 -15.29 -3.37 3.08
C GLU A 126 -15.44 -2.07 2.30
N ILE A 127 -14.97 -2.08 1.05
CA ILE A 127 -15.24 -1.05 0.05
C ILE A 127 -16.12 -1.64 -1.05
N GLY A 128 -17.24 -0.98 -1.29
CA GLY A 128 -18.13 -1.24 -2.40
C GLY A 128 -17.73 -0.42 -3.63
N VAL A 129 -17.80 -1.00 -4.83
CA VAL A 129 -17.50 -0.34 -6.10
C VAL A 129 -18.61 -0.60 -7.12
N LYS A 130 -19.07 0.46 -7.81
CA LYS A 130 -19.99 0.36 -8.96
C LYS A 130 -19.64 1.40 -10.03
N ASN A 131 -19.88 1.07 -11.29
CA ASN A 131 -19.76 2.01 -12.43
C ASN A 131 -21.10 2.30 -13.13
N ASP A 132 -22.14 1.58 -12.74
CA ASP A 132 -23.54 1.85 -13.07
C ASP A 132 -24.42 1.49 -11.85
N ASN A 133 -25.75 1.51 -12.00
CA ASN A 133 -26.67 1.21 -10.89
C ASN A 133 -27.30 -0.20 -10.98
N ARG A 134 -26.69 -1.14 -11.70
CA ARG A 134 -27.18 -2.52 -11.84
C ARG A 134 -26.68 -3.43 -10.73
N PHE A 135 -25.42 -3.25 -10.32
CA PHE A 135 -24.79 -3.99 -9.23
C PHE A 135 -23.66 -3.17 -8.59
N ASN A 136 -23.21 -3.60 -7.41
CA ASN A 136 -21.91 -3.21 -6.87
C ASN A 136 -21.14 -4.46 -6.43
N GLU A 137 -19.82 -4.37 -6.41
CA GLU A 137 -18.96 -5.41 -5.85
C GLU A 137 -18.38 -4.96 -4.52
N GLN A 138 -18.22 -5.90 -3.59
CA GLN A 138 -17.63 -5.68 -2.27
C GLN A 138 -16.20 -6.23 -2.24
N PHE A 139 -15.28 -5.45 -1.68
CA PHE A 139 -13.90 -5.83 -1.48
C PHE A 139 -13.47 -5.52 -0.05
N GLN A 140 -12.83 -6.48 0.61
CA GLN A 140 -12.11 -6.23 1.85
C GLN A 140 -10.65 -5.98 1.48
N ILE A 141 -10.30 -4.70 1.42
CA ILE A 141 -8.99 -4.20 0.98
C ILE A 141 -7.95 -4.18 2.10
N MET A 142 -8.33 -4.60 3.31
CA MET A 142 -7.41 -4.80 4.42
C MET A 142 -7.71 -6.12 5.12
N SER A 143 -6.67 -6.90 5.42
CA SER A 143 -6.81 -8.13 6.21
C SER A 143 -7.16 -7.82 7.66
N SER A 144 -7.68 -8.83 8.37
CA SER A 144 -7.92 -8.75 9.82
C SER A 144 -6.66 -8.47 10.64
N PHE A 145 -5.48 -8.76 10.09
CA PHE A 145 -4.18 -8.46 10.68
C PHE A 145 -3.68 -7.03 10.38
N GLY A 146 -4.43 -6.24 9.62
CA GLY A 146 -4.10 -4.84 9.33
C GLY A 146 -3.19 -4.63 8.13
N TYR A 147 -3.01 -5.62 7.25
CA TYR A 147 -2.23 -5.48 6.02
C TYR A 147 -3.12 -5.21 4.81
N SER A 148 -2.68 -4.34 3.89
CA SER A 148 -3.38 -4.09 2.62
C SER A 148 -3.58 -5.39 1.82
N ARG A 149 -4.74 -5.59 1.22
CA ARG A 149 -5.19 -6.86 0.64
C ARG A 149 -5.54 -6.69 -0.83
N TRP A 150 -5.02 -7.59 -1.65
CA TRP A 150 -4.99 -7.46 -3.11
C TRP A 150 -5.61 -8.65 -3.85
N GLY A 151 -5.89 -8.45 -5.14
CA GLY A 151 -6.27 -9.49 -6.10
C GLY A 151 -7.57 -10.22 -5.74
N ALA A 152 -7.70 -11.47 -6.20
CA ALA A 152 -8.85 -12.32 -5.85
C ALA A 152 -9.02 -12.48 -4.33
N GLY A 153 -7.93 -12.29 -3.58
CA GLY A 153 -7.93 -12.27 -2.14
C GLY A 153 -8.73 -11.12 -1.54
N SER A 154 -9.02 -10.01 -2.22
CA SER A 154 -9.81 -8.88 -1.67
C SER A 154 -11.32 -9.01 -1.95
N TYR A 155 -11.72 -9.64 -3.05
CA TYR A 155 -13.13 -9.75 -3.47
C TYR A 155 -14.01 -10.54 -2.48
N ARG A 156 -15.19 -10.01 -2.16
CA ARG A 156 -16.14 -10.57 -1.18
C ARG A 156 -17.45 -11.02 -1.80
N ALA A 157 -18.10 -10.16 -2.59
CA ALA A 157 -19.41 -10.45 -3.14
C ALA A 157 -19.79 -9.49 -4.26
N THR A 158 -20.83 -9.84 -5.01
CA THR A 158 -21.51 -8.95 -5.95
C THR A 158 -22.98 -8.80 -5.52
N CYS A 159 -23.43 -7.57 -5.29
CA CYS A 159 -24.77 -7.26 -4.82
C CYS A 159 -25.67 -6.80 -5.97
N TRP A 160 -26.86 -7.41 -6.06
CA TRP A 160 -27.90 -7.09 -7.03
C TRP A 160 -29.24 -6.88 -6.30
N PRO A 161 -29.86 -5.69 -6.34
CA PRO A 161 -29.32 -4.42 -6.83
C PRO A 161 -28.13 -3.90 -5.98
N PRO A 162 -27.42 -2.84 -6.41
CA PRO A 162 -26.38 -2.26 -5.58
C PRO A 162 -26.97 -1.73 -4.27
N TRP A 163 -26.23 -1.83 -3.16
CA TRP A 163 -26.72 -1.40 -1.85
C TRP A 163 -26.42 0.06 -1.51
N PHE A 164 -25.52 0.70 -2.25
CA PHE A 164 -25.25 2.14 -2.24
C PHE A 164 -25.34 2.71 -3.63
#